data_AF-A0A818LG12-F1
#
_entry.id   AF-A0A818LG12-F1
#
_cell.length_a   1.000
_cell.length_b   1.000
_cell.length_c   1.000
_cell.angle_alpha   90.00
_cell.angle_beta   90.00
_cell.angle_gamma   90.00
#
_symmetry.space_group_name_H-M   'P 1'
#
loop_
_entity.id
_entity.type
_entity.pdbx_description
1 polymer ?
#
loop_
_entity_poly.entity_id
_entity_poly.type
_entity_poly.pdbx_seq_one_letter_code
_entity_poly.pdbx_strand_id
1 'polypeptide(L)' 'MKRTLNWQSTRKLTLQLMSISILYFIFWFPLALVSPIRINFIPTFIDEITYYYLYYTHYLVQLLMPLVFIACLPEI' A
#
# COMPACT_ATOMS: atom_id res chain seq x y z
N MET A 1 -22.56 -27.97 3.96
CA MET A 1 -22.61 -26.61 4.55
C MET A 1 -21.24 -25.98 4.87
N LYS A 2 -20.16 -26.73 5.13
CA LYS A 2 -18.82 -26.15 5.42
C LYS A 2 -18.07 -25.56 4.21
N ARG A 3 -18.37 -26.03 2.99
CA ARG A 3 -17.61 -25.66 1.78
C ARG A 3 -17.89 -24.22 1.30
N THR A 4 -19.12 -23.74 1.47
CA THR A 4 -19.54 -22.37 1.11
C THR A 4 -19.01 -21.31 2.08
N LEU A 5 -18.93 -21.62 3.37
CA LEU A 5 -18.33 -20.76 4.39
C LEU A 5 -16.83 -20.53 4.13
N ASN A 6 -16.09 -21.59 3.77
CA ASN A 6 -14.68 -21.46 3.40
C ASN A 6 -14.48 -20.57 2.16
N TRP A 7 -15.34 -20.69 1.14
CA TRP A 7 -15.24 -19.85 -0.06
C TRP A 7 -15.40 -18.36 0.24
N GLN A 8 -16.40 -18.00 1.06
CA GLN A 8 -16.62 -16.61 1.45
C GLN A 8 -15.45 -16.05 2.27
N SER A 9 -14.90 -16.86 3.20
CA SER A 9 -13.72 -16.47 3.99
C SER A 9 -12.49 -16.26 3.10
N THR A 10 -12.21 -17.19 2.18
CA THR A 10 -11.07 -17.07 1.26
C THR A 10 -11.20 -15.85 0.37
N ARG A 11 -12.41 -15.57 -0.15
CA ARG A 11 -12.65 -14.38 -0.98
C ARG A 11 -12.38 -13.08 -0.23
N LYS A 12 -12.81 -12.96 1.04
CA LYS A 12 -12.54 -11.78 1.87
C LYS A 12 -11.05 -11.61 2.15
N LEU A 13 -10.35 -12.70 2.48
CA LEU A 13 -8.90 -12.68 2.68
C LEU A 13 -8.16 -12.21 1.41
N THR A 14 -8.54 -12.73 0.24
CA THR A 14 -7.94 -12.33 -1.03
C THR A 14 -8.17 -10.85 -1.31
N LEU A 15 -9.38 -10.34 -1.09
CA LEU A 15 -9.68 -8.91 -1.24
C LEU A 15 -8.83 -8.05 -0.30
N GLN A 16 -8.71 -8.46 0.96
CA GLN A 16 -7.90 -7.76 1.95
C GLN A 16 -6.42 -7.72 1.56
N LEU A 17 -5.85 -8.84 1.14
CA LEU A 17 -4.46 -8.91 0.66
C LEU A 17 -4.25 -8.07 -0.60
N MET A 18 -5.22 -8.06 -1.51
CA MET A 18 -5.20 -7.23 -2.71
C MET A 18 -5.25 -5.74 -2.37
N SER A 19 -6.11 -5.34 -1.42
CA SER A 19 -6.19 -3.97 -0.91
C SER A 19 -4.89 -3.53 -0.24
N ILE A 20 -4.28 -4.38 0.60
CA ILE A 20 -2.96 -4.11 1.20
C ILE A 20 -1.90 -3.95 0.11
N SER A 21 -1.90 -4.84 -0.90
CA SER A 21 -0.93 -4.78 -2.00
C SER A 21 -1.06 -3.49 -2.81
N ILE A 22 -2.29 -3.07 -3.12
CA ILE A 22 -2.57 -1.80 -3.82
C ILE A 22 -2.13 -0.61 -2.98
N LEU A 23 -2.43 -0.62 -1.68
CA LEU A 23 -2.03 0.42 -0.74
C LEU A 23 -0.51 0.60 -0.74
N TYR A 24 0.23 -0.49 -0.56
CA TYR A 24 1.69 -0.46 -0.62
C TYR A 24 2.18 0.00 -2.00
N PHE A 25 1.60 -0.50 -3.09
CA PHE A 25 2.00 -0.11 -4.44
C PHE A 25 1.85 1.41 -4.65
N ILE A 26 0.71 2.01 -4.31
CA ILE A 26 0.46 3.45 -4.52
C ILE A 26 1.46 4.32 -3.75
N PHE A 27 1.76 3.98 -2.50
CA PHE A 27 2.59 4.83 -1.63
C PHE A 27 4.10 4.53 -1.71
N TRP A 28 4.50 3.32 -2.09
CA TRP A 28 5.93 2.94 -2.21
C TRP A 28 6.47 3.01 -3.64
N PHE A 29 5.64 2.73 -4.65
CA PHE A 29 6.09 2.71 -6.05
C PHE A 29 6.69 4.04 -6.52
N PRO A 30 6.13 5.22 -6.19
CA PRO A 30 6.74 6.50 -6.56
C PRO A 30 8.15 6.66 -5.98
N LEU A 31 8.37 6.22 -4.74
CA LEU A 31 9.66 6.30 -4.06
C LEU A 31 10.69 5.33 -4.68
N ALA A 32 10.22 4.14 -5.07
CA ALA A 32 11.02 3.17 -5.81
C ALA A 32 11.42 3.67 -7.21
N LEU A 33 10.56 4.42 -7.90
CA LEU A 33 10.88 5.02 -9.21
C LEU A 33 11.87 6.19 -9.12
N VAL A 34 11.80 7.00 -8.06
CA VAL A 34 12.69 8.15 -7.87
C VAL A 34 14.11 7.73 -7.51
N SER A 35 14.26 6.65 -6.76
CA SER A 35 15.56 6.12 -6.32
C SER A 35 16.59 5.89 -7.46
N PRO A 36 16.27 5.17 -8.55
CA PRO A 36 17.20 4.98 -9.66
C PRO A 36 17.47 6.27 -10.45
N ILE A 37 16.50 7.19 -10.53
CA ILE A 37 16.69 8.49 -11.21
C ILE A 37 17.74 9.31 -10.47
N ARG A 38 17.65 9.34 -9.13
CA ARG A 38 18.62 10.04 -8.27
C ARG A 38 20.03 9.46 -8.39
N ILE A 39 20.16 8.14 -8.47
CA ILE A 39 21.46 7.46 -8.57
C ILE A 39 22.12 7.71 -9.93
N ASN A 40 21.35 7.71 -11.02
CA ASN A 40 21.92 7.66 -12.39
C ASN A 40 21.96 9.00 -13.13
N PHE A 41 21.08 9.96 -12.80
CA PHE A 41 20.94 11.18 -13.61
C PHE A 41 21.35 12.43 -12.85
N ILE A 42 20.65 12.76 -11.76
CA ILE A 42 20.88 14.02 -11.04
C ILE A 42 20.62 13.79 -9.54
N PRO A 43 21.66 13.88 -8.69
CA PRO A 43 21.54 13.60 -7.25
C PRO A 43 20.58 14.54 -6.52
N THR A 44 20.41 15.76 -7.03
CA THR A 44 19.67 16.87 -6.40
C THR A 44 18.31 17.16 -7.04
N PHE A 45 17.98 16.55 -8.19
CA PHE A 45 16.82 16.92 -9.03
C PHE A 45 15.48 16.80 -8.33
N ILE A 46 15.43 16.08 -7.22
CA ILE A 46 14.19 15.83 -6.48
C ILE A 46 14.44 15.87 -4.97
N ASP A 47 15.50 16.51 -4.46
CA ASP A 47 15.76 16.48 -3.01
C ASP A 47 14.62 17.17 -2.23
N GLU A 48 14.18 18.35 -2.66
CA GLU A 48 13.07 19.04 -1.97
C GLU A 48 11.73 18.31 -2.15
N ILE A 49 11.41 17.87 -3.36
CA ILE A 49 10.12 17.22 -3.65
C ILE A 49 10.06 15.81 -3.03
N THR A 50 11.15 15.02 -3.11
CA THR A 50 11.19 13.67 -2.54
C THR A 50 11.17 13.72 -1.02
N TYR A 51 11.92 14.66 -0.42
CA TYR A 51 12.02 14.76 1.03
C TYR A 51 10.74 15.30 1.67
N TYR A 52 10.08 16.29 1.07
CA TYR A 52 8.86 16.85 1.68
C TYR A 52 7.57 16.13 1.28
N TYR A 53 7.45 15.61 0.06
CA TYR A 53 6.20 15.00 -0.38
C TYR A 53 6.23 13.48 -0.34
N LEU A 54 7.25 12.84 -0.92
CA LEU A 54 7.28 11.37 -1.03
C LEU A 54 7.75 10.69 0.25
N TYR A 55 8.64 11.32 1.01
CA TYR A 55 9.14 10.76 2.25
C TYR A 55 8.03 10.62 3.29
N TYR A 56 7.06 11.53 3.39
CA TYR A 56 6.01 11.37 4.38
C TYR A 56 4.83 10.51 3.90
N THR A 57 4.64 10.35 2.58
CA THR A 57 3.50 9.58 2.05
C THR A 57 3.51 8.12 2.43
N HIS A 58 4.67 7.50 2.68
CA HIS A 58 4.69 6.09 3.10
C HIS A 58 4.08 5.89 4.49
N TYR A 59 4.08 6.89 5.38
CA TYR A 59 3.42 6.82 6.70
C TYR A 59 1.90 6.72 6.60
N LEU A 60 1.31 7.15 5.47
CA LEU A 60 -0.12 6.96 5.22
C LEU A 60 -0.49 5.48 5.11
N VAL A 61 0.45 4.59 4.75
CA VAL A 61 0.20 3.15 4.71
C VAL A 61 -0.14 2.62 6.11
N GLN A 62 0.65 2.98 7.12
CA GLN A 62 0.40 2.58 8.51
C GLN A 62 -0.90 3.18 9.04
N LEU A 63 -1.21 4.42 8.65
CA LEU A 63 -2.46 5.09 9.03
C LEU A 63 -3.70 4.42 8.41
N LEU A 64 -3.60 4.00 7.14
CA LEU A 64 -4.72 3.43 6.38
C LEU A 64 -4.88 1.91 6.57
N MET A 65 -3.83 1.20 7.02
CA MET A 65 -3.86 -0.24 7.30
C MET A 65 -5.05 -0.66 8.19
N PRO A 66 -5.31 -0.03 9.36
CA PRO A 66 -6.48 -0.35 10.18
C PRO A 66 -7.82 -0.23 9.44
N LEU A 67 -7.96 0.75 8.55
CA LEU A 67 -9.19 0.93 7.77
C LEU A 67 -9.39 -0.22 6.78
N VAL A 68 -8.31 -0.71 6.15
CA VAL A 68 -8.37 -1.88 5.28
C VAL A 68 -8.79 -3.13 6.06
N PHE A 69 -8.29 -3.32 7.28
CA PHE A 69 -8.71 -4.43 8.14
C PHE A 69 -10.17 -4.32 8.55
N ILE A 70 -10.63 -3.13 8.97
CA ILE A 70 -12.01 -2.91 9.40
C ILE A 70 -12.98 -3.12 8.24
N ALA A 71 -12.68 -2.59 7.06
CA ALA A 71 -13.52 -2.75 5.87
C ALA A 71 -13.65 -4.22 5.41
N CYS A 72 -12.71 -5.09 5.80
CA CYS A 72 -12.71 -6.50 5.43
C CYS A 72 -13.22 -7.44 6.55
N LEU A 73 -13.56 -6.92 7.73
CA LEU A 73 -14.11 -7.73 8.82
C LEU A 73 -15.42 -8.41 8.38
N PRO A 74 -15.69 -9.64 8.85
CA PRO A 74 -16.99 -10.24 8.67
C PRO A 74 -18.03 -9.39 9.41
N GLU A 75 -19.02 -8.85 8.67
CA GLU A 75 -20.28 -8.38 9.24
C GLU A 75 -20.81 -9.51 10.13
N ILE A 76 -20.86 -9.26 11.45
CA ILE A 76 -21.42 -10.15 12.46
C ILE A 76 -22.94 -10.03 12.41
#